data_AF-A0A509L335-F1
#
_entry.id   AF-A0A509L335-F1
#
_cell.length_a   1.000
_cell.length_b   1.000
_cell.length_c   1.000
_cell.angle_alpha   90.00
_cell.angle_beta   90.00
_cell.angle_gamma   90.00
#
_symmetry.space_group_name_H-M   'P 1'
#
loop_
_entity.id
_entity.type
_entity.pdbx_description
1 polymer ?
#
loop_
_entity_poly.entity_id
_entity_poly.type
_entity_poly.pdbx_seq_one_letter_code
_entity_poly.pdbx_strand_id
1 'polypeptide(L)'
;LNNNDISGARDLLMQRVGHIGTLNGDSSDSQGYLDRLNAGDVQGVLQDINTDVDYAYSAGLLKPNAGRGNAFRQNASAPIIDPTTGAMSMPVFDPNTGQARLESIPGAVQETPAQKRTRDAQAAAGTKRSSLQASRGSELRKEVSERNREAARSQVKLRRGLLLAQTASQGVSGELKLQLSRLLPGVDVEDEGALDATFKQLALDQLQMFKGPTTDFEYGVAQSIAGGIGQSKNANISRLKSLDRNAWFNRREYEQLNKHLGQGKNPDDFAFNFNEGVRTKRGTYSLMDLQDTAVAENMTIDEVLKELNK
;
A
#
# COMPACT_ATOMS: atom_id res chain seq x y z
N LEU A 1 31.41 1.93 -29.61
CA LEU A 1 29.95 1.80 -29.40
C LEU A 1 29.16 1.53 -30.68
N ASN A 2 29.81 1.35 -31.84
CA ASN A 2 29.14 0.73 -32.99
C ASN A 2 28.66 -0.67 -32.55
N ASN A 3 27.38 -0.98 -32.76
CA ASN A 3 26.68 -2.23 -32.41
C ASN A 3 26.10 -2.35 -30.98
N ASN A 4 25.88 -1.26 -30.24
CA ASN A 4 25.28 -1.31 -28.88
C ASN A 4 26.05 -2.18 -27.86
N ASP A 5 27.35 -2.40 -28.08
CA ASP A 5 28.21 -3.14 -27.14
C ASP A 5 28.60 -2.27 -25.94
N ILE A 6 27.65 -2.11 -25.02
CA ILE A 6 27.81 -1.35 -23.78
C ILE A 6 28.78 -2.05 -22.83
N SER A 7 28.80 -3.40 -22.84
CA SER A 7 29.70 -4.18 -22.00
C SER A 7 31.17 -3.98 -22.41
N GLY A 8 31.47 -4.09 -23.71
CA GLY A 8 32.82 -3.84 -24.21
C GLY A 8 33.29 -2.40 -24.02
N ALA A 9 32.37 -1.42 -24.14
CA ALA A 9 32.70 -0.02 -23.85
C ALA A 9 33.02 0.23 -22.36
N ARG A 10 32.28 -0.43 -21.46
CA ARG A 10 32.54 -0.37 -20.01
C ARG A 10 33.89 -0.99 -19.67
N ASP A 11 34.20 -2.17 -20.22
CA ASP A 11 35.46 -2.86 -19.97
C ASP A 11 36.66 -2.02 -20.43
N LEU A 12 36.54 -1.38 -21.60
CA LEU A 12 37.57 -0.50 -22.14
C LEU A 12 37.79 0.75 -21.27
N LEU A 13 36.71 1.39 -20.80
CA LEU A 13 36.81 2.54 -19.91
C LEU A 13 37.38 2.18 -18.54
N MET A 14 37.00 1.02 -17.98
CA MET A 14 37.60 0.51 -16.74
C MET A 14 39.10 0.24 -16.89
N GLN A 15 39.51 -0.38 -18.01
CA GLN A 15 40.93 -0.58 -18.32
C GLN A 15 41.67 0.76 -18.44
N ARG A 16 41.05 1.75 -19.09
CA ARG A 16 41.62 3.10 -19.23
C ARG A 16 41.78 3.81 -17.89
N VAL A 17 40.77 3.79 -17.01
CA VAL A 17 40.86 4.36 -15.64
C VAL A 17 42.01 3.72 -14.87
N GLY A 18 42.11 2.38 -14.89
CA GLY A 18 43.21 1.67 -14.25
C GLY A 18 44.57 2.08 -14.82
N HIS A 19 44.69 2.18 -16.14
CA HIS A 19 45.95 2.54 -16.79
C HIS A 19 46.38 3.99 -16.52
N ILE A 20 45.45 4.95 -16.56
CA ILE A 20 45.73 6.36 -16.20
C ILE A 20 46.17 6.46 -14.74
N GLY A 21 45.51 5.73 -13.84
CA GLY A 21 45.91 5.67 -12.43
C GLY A 21 47.33 5.14 -12.24
N THR A 22 47.76 4.13 -13.01
CA THR A 22 49.15 3.62 -12.96
C THR A 22 50.19 4.63 -13.46
N LEU A 23 49.77 5.62 -14.25
CA LEU A 23 50.62 6.70 -14.75
C LEU A 23 50.56 7.97 -13.88
N ASN A 24 49.91 7.92 -12.71
CA ASN A 24 49.61 9.07 -11.84
C ASN A 24 48.87 10.21 -12.57
N GLY A 25 48.09 9.88 -13.61
CA GLY A 25 47.26 10.85 -14.32
C GLY A 25 45.89 11.03 -13.70
N ASP A 26 45.19 12.10 -14.09
CA ASP A 26 43.80 12.33 -13.70
C ASP A 26 42.86 11.49 -14.58
N SER A 27 42.07 10.64 -13.93
CA SER A 27 41.10 9.75 -14.59
C SER A 27 39.66 10.23 -14.47
N SER A 28 39.42 11.44 -13.92
CA SER A 28 38.11 12.03 -13.67
C SER A 28 37.15 11.92 -14.86
N ASP A 29 37.63 12.21 -16.07
CA ASP A 29 36.79 12.24 -17.27
C ASP A 29 36.36 10.82 -17.66
N SER A 30 37.28 9.87 -17.57
CA SER A 30 36.98 8.45 -17.83
C SER A 30 36.05 7.85 -16.77
N GLN A 31 36.20 8.29 -15.52
CA GLN A 31 35.32 7.88 -14.42
C GLN A 31 33.92 8.50 -14.59
N GLY A 32 33.83 9.77 -15.00
CA GLY A 32 32.56 10.42 -15.31
C GLY A 32 31.78 9.72 -16.42
N TYR A 33 32.48 9.24 -17.46
CA TYR A 33 31.87 8.41 -18.51
C TYR A 33 31.39 7.05 -17.99
N LEU A 34 32.15 6.39 -17.12
CA LEU A 34 31.73 5.14 -16.47
C LEU A 34 30.48 5.33 -15.61
N ASP A 35 30.45 6.38 -14.79
CA ASP A 35 29.34 6.65 -13.88
C ASP A 35 28.04 6.91 -14.65
N ARG A 36 28.13 7.66 -15.76
CA ARG A 36 26.99 7.91 -16.65
C ARG A 36 26.55 6.69 -17.44
N LEU A 37 27.48 5.85 -17.90
CA LEU A 37 27.16 4.56 -18.50
C LEU A 37 26.45 3.64 -17.50
N ASN A 38 26.91 3.59 -16.25
CA ASN A 38 26.28 2.80 -15.18
C ASN A 38 24.88 3.32 -14.82
N ALA A 39 24.65 4.63 -14.94
CA ALA A 39 23.33 5.26 -14.82
C ALA A 39 22.43 5.07 -16.06
N GLY A 40 22.93 4.41 -17.11
CA GLY A 40 22.18 4.14 -18.35
C GLY A 40 22.15 5.29 -19.36
N ASP A 41 22.93 6.35 -19.15
CA ASP A 41 23.03 7.51 -20.05
C ASP A 41 24.06 7.27 -21.18
N VAL A 42 23.77 6.30 -22.04
CA VAL A 42 24.67 5.92 -23.14
C VAL A 42 24.81 7.02 -24.19
N GLN A 43 23.72 7.75 -24.46
CA GLN A 43 23.70 8.81 -25.47
C GLN A 43 24.46 10.06 -25.01
N GLY A 44 24.31 10.45 -23.74
CA GLY A 44 25.06 11.56 -23.18
C GLY A 44 26.57 11.29 -23.14
N VAL A 45 26.98 10.06 -22.83
CA VAL A 45 28.40 9.66 -22.86
C VAL A 45 28.98 9.71 -24.28
N LEU A 46 28.21 9.28 -25.28
CA LEU A 46 28.61 9.38 -26.68
C LEU A 46 28.80 10.83 -27.14
N GLN A 47 27.89 11.71 -26.75
CA GLN A 47 27.96 13.12 -27.10
C GLN A 47 29.21 13.80 -26.53
N ASP A 48 29.51 13.52 -25.26
CA ASP A 48 30.66 14.13 -24.60
C ASP A 48 31.99 13.59 -25.13
N ILE A 49 32.09 12.27 -25.37
CA ILE A 49 33.28 11.68 -26.00
C ILE A 49 33.53 12.29 -27.38
N ASN A 50 32.49 12.49 -28.19
CA ASN A 50 32.63 13.14 -29.49
C ASN A 50 33.10 14.59 -29.35
N THR A 51 32.56 15.31 -28.38
CA THR A 51 32.94 16.69 -28.07
C THR A 51 34.41 16.79 -27.66
N ASP A 52 34.89 15.88 -26.81
CA ASP A 52 36.29 15.82 -26.37
C ASP A 52 37.23 15.45 -27.52
N VAL A 53 36.84 14.52 -28.39
CA VAL A 53 37.63 14.13 -29.56
C VAL A 53 37.72 15.29 -30.55
N ASP A 54 36.61 15.99 -30.81
CA ASP A 54 36.59 17.17 -31.69
C ASP A 54 37.42 18.32 -31.10
N TYR A 55 37.34 18.53 -29.79
CA TYR A 55 38.22 19.47 -29.08
C TYR A 55 39.68 19.05 -29.21
N ALA A 56 40.03 17.79 -28.99
CA ALA A 56 41.40 17.32 -29.05
C ALA A 56 42.01 17.42 -30.47
N TYR A 57 41.20 17.27 -31.53
CA TYR A 57 41.63 17.55 -32.90
C TYR A 57 41.79 19.04 -33.18
N SER A 58 40.85 19.88 -32.73
CA SER A 58 40.90 21.34 -32.96
C SER A 58 42.01 22.03 -32.14
N ALA A 59 42.29 21.53 -30.94
CA ALA A 59 43.40 21.95 -30.08
C ALA A 59 44.76 21.37 -30.51
N GLY A 60 44.80 20.53 -31.55
CA GLY A 60 46.04 19.94 -32.08
C GLY A 60 46.68 18.87 -31.18
N LEU A 61 45.98 18.41 -30.14
CA LEU A 61 46.42 17.36 -29.22
C LEU A 61 46.42 15.97 -29.89
N LEU A 62 45.55 15.77 -30.88
CA LEU A 62 45.52 14.60 -31.74
C LEU A 62 46.01 14.96 -33.14
N LYS A 63 47.10 14.34 -33.59
CA LYS A 63 47.58 14.47 -34.97
C LYS A 63 46.86 13.48 -35.87
N PRO A 64 46.30 13.91 -37.01
CA PRO A 64 45.75 12.98 -38.00
C PRO A 64 46.88 12.10 -38.54
N ASN A 65 46.72 10.78 -38.48
CA ASN A 65 47.72 9.84 -39.00
C ASN A 65 47.94 10.08 -40.51
N ALA A 66 49.20 10.37 -40.88
CA ALA A 66 49.63 10.83 -42.19
C ALA A 66 49.53 9.80 -43.35
N GLY A 67 48.78 8.71 -43.17
CA GLY A 67 48.56 7.67 -44.19
C GLY A 67 47.16 7.65 -44.80
N ARG A 68 46.26 8.57 -44.40
CA ARG A 68 44.93 8.72 -45.00
C ARG A 68 44.82 10.13 -45.57
N GLY A 69 45.30 10.31 -46.80
CA GLY A 69 45.04 11.53 -47.55
C GLY A 69 43.54 11.75 -47.67
N ASN A 70 43.08 12.99 -47.40
CA ASN A 70 41.84 13.67 -47.77
C ASN A 70 40.66 12.86 -48.35
N ALA A 71 40.38 11.67 -47.83
CA ALA A 71 39.05 11.12 -47.85
C ALA A 71 38.30 11.94 -46.81
N PHE A 72 37.27 12.66 -47.28
CA PHE A 72 36.18 13.14 -46.45
C PHE A 72 36.07 12.26 -45.21
N ARG A 73 36.29 12.83 -44.03
CA ARG A 73 36.03 12.14 -42.77
C ARG A 73 34.67 11.48 -42.97
N GLN A 74 34.63 10.15 -43.05
CA GLN A 74 33.41 9.37 -42.92
C GLN A 74 32.98 9.59 -41.47
N ASN A 75 32.46 10.79 -41.22
CA ASN A 75 31.81 11.17 -40.00
C ASN A 75 30.61 10.23 -39.95
N ALA A 76 30.71 9.19 -39.13
CA ALA A 76 29.55 8.49 -38.62
C ALA A 76 28.74 9.54 -37.85
N SER A 77 27.98 10.33 -38.57
CA SER A 77 27.09 11.32 -38.01
C SER A 77 26.01 10.53 -37.28
N ALA A 78 25.73 10.90 -36.03
CA ALA A 78 24.69 10.24 -35.26
C ALA A 78 23.38 10.22 -36.09
N PRO A 79 22.63 9.09 -36.08
CA PRO A 79 21.35 9.03 -36.75
C PRO A 79 20.46 10.19 -36.29
N ILE A 80 19.89 10.91 -37.25
CA ILE A 80 18.94 11.98 -37.00
C ILE A 80 17.55 11.36 -36.93
N ILE A 81 16.85 11.64 -35.84
CA ILE A 81 15.50 11.12 -35.59
C ILE A 81 14.50 12.16 -36.06
N ASP A 82 13.59 11.77 -36.93
CA ASP A 82 12.42 12.58 -37.25
C ASP A 82 11.51 12.67 -36.00
N PRO A 83 11.26 13.87 -35.44
CA PRO A 83 10.48 14.04 -34.21
C PRO A 83 8.99 13.70 -34.37
N THR A 84 8.48 13.63 -35.61
CA THR A 84 7.07 13.33 -35.90
C THR A 84 6.85 11.85 -36.18
N THR A 85 7.75 11.21 -36.93
CA THR A 85 7.59 9.81 -37.35
C THR A 85 8.45 8.83 -36.53
N GLY A 86 9.47 9.31 -35.83
CA GLY A 86 10.44 8.49 -35.10
C GLY A 86 11.44 7.77 -36.02
N ALA A 87 11.36 7.99 -37.33
CA ALA A 87 12.25 7.37 -38.31
C ALA A 87 13.68 7.89 -38.13
N MET A 88 14.64 6.96 -38.05
CA MET A 88 16.05 7.31 -38.02
C MET A 88 16.61 7.42 -39.43
N SER A 89 17.37 8.49 -39.69
CA SER A 89 18.06 8.72 -40.96
C SER A 89 19.53 9.03 -40.70
N MET A 90 20.42 8.58 -41.58
CA MET A 90 21.84 8.89 -41.51
C MET A 90 22.19 9.88 -42.63
N PRO A 91 22.95 10.95 -42.36
CA PRO A 91 23.45 11.80 -43.43
C PRO A 91 24.55 11.05 -44.19
N VAL A 92 24.31 10.83 -45.47
CA VAL A 92 25.24 10.24 -46.43
C VAL A 92 25.77 11.34 -47.33
N PHE A 93 27.08 11.45 -47.42
CA PHE A 93 27.73 12.44 -48.29
C PHE A 93 27.77 11.93 -49.73
N ASP A 94 27.29 12.75 -50.68
CA ASP A 94 27.40 12.47 -52.10
C ASP A 94 28.67 13.15 -52.67
N PRO A 95 29.71 12.38 -53.04
CA PRO A 95 30.97 12.94 -53.52
C PRO A 95 30.85 13.61 -54.89
N ASN A 96 29.79 13.36 -55.66
CA ASN A 96 29.61 13.94 -56.99
C ASN A 96 28.98 15.33 -56.94
N THR A 97 28.15 15.59 -55.93
CA THR A 97 27.42 16.86 -55.77
C THR A 97 27.99 17.72 -54.65
N GLY A 98 28.84 17.15 -53.78
CA GLY A 98 29.42 17.84 -52.63
C GLY A 98 28.39 18.14 -51.52
N GLN A 99 27.22 17.52 -51.58
CA GLN A 99 26.11 17.75 -50.64
C GLN A 99 25.86 16.52 -49.75
N ALA A 100 25.38 16.76 -48.54
CA ALA A 100 24.91 15.70 -47.65
C ALA A 100 23.41 15.46 -47.88
N ARG A 101 23.01 14.20 -48.06
CA ARG A 101 21.61 13.77 -48.16
C ARG A 101 21.27 12.86 -46.97
N LEU A 102 20.03 12.91 -46.51
CA LEU A 102 19.56 12.01 -45.45
C LEU A 102 19.04 10.72 -46.09
N GLU A 103 19.63 9.59 -45.72
CA GLU A 103 19.12 8.26 -46.08
C GLU A 103 18.45 7.64 -44.86
N SER A 104 17.17 7.28 -45.01
CA SER A 104 16.44 6.56 -43.97
C SER A 104 17.08 5.21 -43.71
N ILE A 105 17.21 4.85 -42.43
CA ILE A 105 17.67 3.53 -42.01
C ILE A 105 16.44 2.60 -41.98
N PRO A 106 16.30 1.64 -42.91
CA PRO A 106 15.09 0.84 -42.99
C PRO A 106 14.84 0.04 -41.71
N GLY A 107 13.65 0.15 -41.14
CA GLY A 107 13.24 -0.57 -39.92
C GLY A 107 13.73 0.03 -38.59
N ALA A 108 14.55 1.08 -38.62
CA ALA A 108 15.05 1.74 -37.42
C ALA A 108 14.11 2.90 -37.03
N VAL A 109 13.23 2.66 -36.06
CA VAL A 109 12.30 3.64 -35.51
C VAL A 109 12.55 3.76 -34.01
N GLN A 110 12.72 4.99 -33.53
CA GLN A 110 12.78 5.30 -32.11
C GLN A 110 11.46 5.96 -31.67
N GLU A 111 11.09 5.79 -30.41
CA GLU A 111 9.89 6.44 -29.89
C GLU A 111 9.98 7.96 -30.04
N THR A 112 8.92 8.56 -30.55
CA THR A 112 8.83 10.00 -30.70
C THR A 112 8.83 10.69 -29.33
N PRO A 113 9.21 11.97 -29.25
CA PRO A 113 9.07 12.74 -28.01
C PRO A 113 7.65 12.70 -27.43
N ALA A 114 6.62 12.63 -28.28
CA ALA A 114 5.23 12.50 -27.84
C ALA A 114 4.94 11.13 -27.21
N GLN A 115 5.43 10.03 -27.81
CA GLN A 115 5.30 8.68 -27.26
C GLN A 115 6.06 8.54 -25.94
N LYS A 116 7.28 9.09 -25.87
CA LYS A 116 8.08 9.11 -24.64
C LYS A 116 7.37 9.87 -23.51
N ARG A 117 6.86 11.08 -23.77
CA ARG A 117 6.06 11.84 -22.80
C ARG A 117 4.82 11.08 -22.33
N THR A 118 4.14 10.38 -23.24
CA THR A 118 2.93 9.60 -22.92
C THR A 118 3.28 8.43 -21.99
N ARG A 119 4.35 7.68 -22.29
CA ARG A 119 4.83 6.60 -21.43
C ARG A 119 5.30 7.13 -20.06
N ASP A 120 6.06 8.22 -20.04
CA ASP A 120 6.57 8.80 -18.79
C ASP A 120 5.41 9.30 -17.91
N ALA A 121 4.38 9.90 -18.52
CA ALA A 121 3.15 10.29 -17.82
C ALA A 121 2.38 9.07 -17.29
N GLN A 122 2.28 7.99 -18.06
CA GLN A 122 1.66 6.73 -17.62
C GLN A 122 2.44 6.09 -16.47
N ALA A 123 3.77 6.07 -16.55
CA ALA A 123 4.64 5.55 -15.49
C ALA A 123 4.48 6.38 -14.21
N ALA A 124 4.53 7.71 -14.30
CA ALA A 124 4.31 8.61 -13.17
C ALA A 124 2.91 8.46 -12.56
N ALA A 125 1.87 8.31 -13.38
CA ALA A 125 0.50 8.03 -12.93
C ALA A 125 0.41 6.68 -12.20
N GLY A 126 1.11 5.65 -12.72
CA GLY A 126 1.22 4.33 -12.09
C GLY A 126 1.87 4.39 -10.71
N THR A 127 3.02 5.07 -10.59
CA THR A 127 3.73 5.28 -9.32
C THR A 127 2.90 6.08 -8.32
N LYS A 128 2.22 7.13 -8.78
CA LYS A 128 1.34 7.92 -7.90
C LYS A 128 0.16 7.09 -7.42
N ARG A 129 -0.46 6.29 -8.29
CA ARG A 129 -1.56 5.38 -7.92
C ARG A 129 -1.10 4.32 -6.91
N SER A 130 0.06 3.69 -7.10
CA SER A 130 0.57 2.70 -6.15
C SER A 130 0.91 3.34 -4.79
N SER A 131 1.47 4.55 -4.77
CA SER A 131 1.75 5.28 -3.53
C SER A 131 0.46 5.63 -2.76
N LEU A 132 -0.60 6.05 -3.46
CA LEU A 132 -1.91 6.33 -2.88
C LEU A 132 -2.61 5.07 -2.37
N GLN A 133 -2.47 3.95 -3.08
CA GLN A 133 -3.00 2.66 -2.61
C GLN A 133 -2.26 2.17 -1.36
N ALA A 134 -0.94 2.35 -1.31
CA ALA A 134 -0.15 2.02 -0.13
C ALA A 134 -0.53 2.88 1.08
N SER A 135 -0.71 4.20 0.89
CA SER A 135 -1.14 5.10 1.96
C SER A 135 -2.54 4.74 2.46
N ARG A 136 -3.50 4.52 1.56
CA ARG A 136 -4.85 4.07 1.91
C ARG A 136 -4.85 2.72 2.64
N GLY A 137 -4.07 1.76 2.18
CA GLY A 137 -3.92 0.48 2.88
C GLY A 137 -3.39 0.64 4.29
N SER A 138 -2.45 1.57 4.50
CA SER A 138 -1.95 1.90 5.84
C SER A 138 -2.99 2.60 6.70
N GLU A 139 -3.76 3.53 6.14
CA GLU A 139 -4.83 4.24 6.85
C GLU A 139 -5.96 3.29 7.25
N LEU A 140 -6.42 2.44 6.33
CA LEU A 140 -7.45 1.43 6.59
C LEU A 140 -6.98 0.45 7.68
N ARG A 141 -5.73 -0.04 7.60
CA ARG A 141 -5.16 -0.87 8.67
C ARG A 141 -5.15 -0.16 10.01
N LYS A 142 -4.76 1.12 10.04
CA LYS A 142 -4.73 1.91 11.26
C LYS A 142 -6.13 2.04 11.85
N GLU A 143 -7.10 2.43 11.04
CA GLU A 143 -8.49 2.59 11.45
C GLU A 143 -9.09 1.30 12.03
N VAL A 144 -8.99 0.19 11.29
CA VAL A 144 -9.54 -1.10 11.75
C VAL A 144 -8.75 -1.65 12.95
N SER A 145 -7.44 -1.38 13.04
CA SER A 145 -6.63 -1.74 14.21
C SER A 145 -7.03 -0.96 15.46
N GLU A 146 -7.28 0.35 15.34
CA GLU A 146 -7.78 1.20 16.42
C GLU A 146 -9.16 0.71 16.90
N ARG A 147 -10.09 0.47 15.96
CA ARG A 147 -11.39 -0.14 16.25
C ARG A 147 -11.27 -1.47 16.98
N ASN A 148 -10.38 -2.36 16.53
CA ASN A 148 -10.16 -3.66 17.17
C ASN A 148 -9.56 -3.53 18.58
N ARG A 149 -8.60 -2.62 18.80
CA ARG A 149 -8.01 -2.39 20.13
C ARG A 149 -9.04 -1.87 21.12
N GLU A 150 -9.89 -0.94 20.67
CA GLU A 150 -10.97 -0.39 21.49
C GLU A 150 -12.08 -1.42 21.73
N ALA A 151 -12.45 -2.21 20.71
CA ALA A 151 -13.37 -3.34 20.86
C ALA A 151 -12.85 -4.38 21.84
N ALA A 152 -11.56 -4.72 21.81
CA ALA A 152 -10.96 -5.64 22.77
C ALA A 152 -11.01 -5.09 24.20
N ARG A 153 -10.73 -3.79 24.38
CA ARG A 153 -10.86 -3.12 25.67
C ARG A 153 -12.31 -3.10 26.15
N SER A 154 -13.26 -2.75 25.30
CA SER A 154 -14.67 -2.70 25.65
C SER A 154 -15.22 -4.10 25.94
N GLN A 155 -14.82 -5.13 25.20
CA GLN A 155 -15.25 -6.51 25.40
C GLN A 155 -14.91 -7.03 26.81
N VAL A 156 -13.72 -6.69 27.33
CA VAL A 156 -13.37 -7.04 28.73
C VAL A 156 -14.32 -6.37 29.72
N LYS A 157 -14.70 -5.10 29.48
CA LYS A 157 -15.65 -4.38 30.33
C LYS A 157 -17.07 -4.98 30.21
N LEU A 158 -17.49 -5.30 28.99
CA LEU A 158 -18.82 -5.82 28.67
C LEU A 158 -19.04 -7.23 29.22
N ARG A 159 -18.09 -8.14 29.05
CA ARG A 159 -18.17 -9.51 29.61
C ARG A 159 -18.23 -9.50 31.12
N ARG A 160 -17.46 -8.62 31.76
CA ARG A 160 -17.56 -8.42 33.21
C ARG A 160 -18.92 -7.84 33.57
N GLY A 161 -19.38 -6.80 32.86
CA GLY A 161 -20.75 -6.25 32.95
C GLY A 161 -21.85 -7.32 32.88
N LEU A 162 -21.74 -8.26 31.95
CA LEU A 162 -22.69 -9.36 31.77
C LEU A 162 -22.69 -10.30 32.96
N LEU A 163 -21.52 -10.72 33.41
CA LEU A 163 -21.36 -11.61 34.56
C LEU A 163 -21.95 -10.98 35.82
N LEU A 164 -21.80 -9.66 35.97
CA LEU A 164 -22.38 -8.86 37.05
C LEU A 164 -23.90 -8.78 36.98
N ALA A 165 -24.45 -8.42 35.82
CA ALA A 165 -25.89 -8.34 35.64
C ALA A 165 -26.57 -9.70 35.85
N GLN A 166 -25.90 -10.81 35.52
CA GLN A 166 -26.37 -12.16 35.79
C GLN A 166 -26.29 -12.54 37.29
N THR A 167 -25.22 -12.13 38.00
CA THR A 167 -25.00 -12.49 39.42
C THR A 167 -25.69 -11.55 40.41
N ALA A 168 -26.01 -10.31 40.04
CA ALA A 168 -26.67 -9.34 40.90
C ALA A 168 -28.05 -9.79 41.43
N SER A 169 -28.73 -10.76 40.78
CA SER A 169 -29.95 -11.39 41.35
C SER A 169 -29.74 -12.14 42.65
N GLN A 170 -28.50 -12.54 42.97
CA GLN A 170 -28.19 -13.39 44.11
C GLN A 170 -27.40 -12.64 45.20
N GLY A 171 -27.33 -11.30 45.11
CA GLY A 171 -26.48 -10.47 45.94
C GLY A 171 -25.09 -10.33 45.33
N VAL A 172 -24.69 -9.09 45.03
CA VAL A 172 -23.37 -8.78 44.48
C VAL A 172 -22.32 -9.01 45.58
N SER A 173 -21.50 -10.05 45.46
CA SER A 173 -20.44 -10.32 46.44
C SER A 173 -19.42 -9.16 46.49
N GLY A 174 -18.82 -8.91 47.66
CA GLY A 174 -17.91 -7.77 47.87
C GLY A 174 -16.68 -7.78 46.94
N GLU A 175 -16.21 -8.97 46.55
CA GLU A 175 -15.10 -9.12 45.59
C GLU A 175 -15.48 -8.64 44.18
N LEU A 176 -16.73 -8.85 43.80
CA LEU A 176 -17.28 -8.44 42.52
C LEU A 176 -17.44 -6.91 42.44
N LYS A 177 -17.87 -6.27 43.55
CA LYS A 177 -17.92 -4.80 43.70
C LYS A 177 -16.53 -4.16 43.60
N LEU A 178 -15.52 -4.80 44.18
CA LEU A 178 -14.12 -4.38 44.09
C LEU A 178 -13.57 -4.48 42.66
N GLN A 179 -13.95 -5.51 41.90
CA GLN A 179 -13.55 -5.61 40.49
C GLN A 179 -14.23 -4.55 39.61
N LEU A 180 -15.48 -4.22 39.92
CA LEU A 180 -16.28 -3.21 39.23
C LEU A 180 -15.78 -1.78 39.45
N SER A 181 -15.55 -1.40 40.71
CA SER A 181 -14.99 -0.09 41.06
C SER A 181 -13.61 0.14 40.44
N ARG A 182 -12.82 -0.93 40.23
CA ARG A 182 -11.56 -0.86 39.47
C ARG A 182 -11.75 -0.66 37.97
N LEU A 183 -12.89 -1.06 37.42
CA LEU A 183 -13.20 -1.02 35.99
C LEU A 183 -13.97 0.22 35.55
N LEU A 184 -14.83 0.72 36.43
CA LEU A 184 -15.66 1.89 36.30
C LEU A 184 -15.39 2.81 37.51
N PRO A 185 -14.19 3.42 37.58
CA PRO A 185 -13.83 4.25 38.72
C PRO A 185 -14.81 5.42 38.85
N GLY A 186 -15.35 5.60 40.06
CA GLY A 186 -16.31 6.66 40.36
C GLY A 186 -17.79 6.30 40.14
N VAL A 187 -18.11 5.08 39.71
CA VAL A 187 -19.49 4.61 39.61
C VAL A 187 -19.84 3.84 40.87
N ASP A 188 -20.89 4.28 41.58
CA ASP A 188 -21.50 3.48 42.63
C ASP A 188 -22.24 2.32 41.99
N VAL A 189 -21.76 1.12 42.26
CA VAL A 189 -22.28 -0.12 41.68
C VAL A 189 -23.44 -0.71 42.48
N GLU A 190 -23.75 -0.11 43.63
CA GLU A 190 -24.95 -0.42 44.41
C GLU A 190 -26.16 0.41 43.93
N ASP A 191 -25.92 1.52 43.25
CA ASP A 191 -26.94 2.35 42.62
C ASP A 191 -27.25 1.84 41.20
N GLU A 192 -28.42 1.20 41.03
CA GLU A 192 -28.89 0.73 39.73
C GLU A 192 -28.99 1.86 38.69
N GLY A 193 -29.28 3.10 39.10
CA GLY A 193 -29.36 4.26 38.22
C GLY A 193 -27.99 4.69 37.71
N ALA A 194 -26.98 4.72 38.58
CA ALA A 194 -25.60 5.02 38.20
C ALA A 194 -25.01 3.93 37.28
N LEU A 195 -25.34 2.67 37.56
CA LEU A 195 -24.97 1.54 36.72
C LEU A 195 -25.62 1.61 35.33
N ASP A 196 -26.93 1.88 35.26
CA ASP A 196 -27.68 2.03 34.00
C ASP A 196 -27.16 3.21 33.17
N ALA A 197 -26.86 4.35 33.80
CA ALA A 197 -26.25 5.50 33.14
C ALA A 197 -24.88 5.13 32.53
N THR A 198 -24.08 4.36 33.26
CA THR A 198 -22.77 3.89 32.77
C THR A 198 -22.91 2.92 31.61
N PHE A 199 -23.88 2.01 31.64
CA PHE A 199 -24.15 1.11 30.52
C PHE A 199 -24.67 1.85 29.28
N LYS A 200 -25.52 2.87 29.47
CA LYS A 200 -25.94 3.76 28.38
C LYS A 200 -24.75 4.49 27.78
N GLN A 201 -23.84 5.01 28.61
CA GLN A 201 -22.63 5.66 28.13
C GLN A 201 -21.75 4.68 27.33
N LEU A 202 -21.52 3.47 27.84
CA LEU A 202 -20.76 2.45 27.10
C LEU A 202 -21.41 2.07 25.77
N ALA A 203 -22.75 2.03 25.72
CA ALA A 203 -23.50 1.73 24.51
C ALA A 203 -23.42 2.89 23.50
N LEU A 204 -23.48 4.14 23.97
CA LEU A 204 -23.29 5.35 23.16
C LEU A 204 -21.86 5.45 22.63
N ASP A 205 -20.85 5.20 23.47
CA ASP A 205 -19.44 5.17 23.06
C ASP A 205 -19.24 4.13 21.95
N GLN A 206 -19.84 2.95 22.07
CA GLN A 206 -19.80 1.92 21.03
C GLN A 206 -20.54 2.33 19.75
N LEU A 207 -21.71 2.98 19.85
CA LEU A 207 -22.42 3.50 18.68
C LEU A 207 -21.61 4.60 17.96
N GLN A 208 -20.91 5.47 18.69
CA GLN A 208 -20.06 6.51 18.09
C GLN A 208 -18.84 5.94 17.36
N MET A 209 -18.39 4.74 17.75
CA MET A 209 -17.31 4.04 17.07
C MET A 209 -17.74 3.45 15.70
N PHE A 210 -19.05 3.35 15.43
CA PHE A 210 -19.54 2.95 14.11
C PHE A 210 -19.36 4.07 13.09
N LYS A 211 -18.55 3.80 12.07
CA LYS A 211 -18.48 4.60 10.85
C LYS A 211 -18.83 3.69 9.66
N GLY A 212 -20.11 3.69 9.28
CA GLY A 212 -20.66 2.88 8.19
C GLY A 212 -22.16 3.16 7.99
N PRO A 213 -22.78 2.67 6.89
CA PRO A 213 -24.23 2.70 6.76
C PRO A 213 -24.84 1.91 7.91
N THR A 214 -25.73 2.58 8.65
CA THR A 214 -26.44 2.07 9.83
C THR A 214 -27.12 0.75 9.45
N THR A 215 -26.60 -0.37 9.91
CA THR A 215 -27.24 -1.69 9.75
C THR A 215 -28.41 -1.82 10.74
N ASP A 216 -29.32 -2.78 10.49
CA ASP A 216 -30.48 -3.05 11.37
C ASP A 216 -30.07 -3.33 12.84
N PHE A 217 -28.80 -3.69 13.06
CA PHE A 217 -28.18 -3.83 14.37
C PHE A 217 -28.08 -2.50 15.14
N GLU A 218 -27.63 -1.40 14.51
CA GLU A 218 -27.53 -0.09 15.15
C GLU A 218 -28.91 0.46 15.53
N TYR A 219 -29.93 0.19 14.72
CA TYR A 219 -31.33 0.51 15.07
C TYR A 219 -31.79 -0.30 16.29
N GLY A 220 -31.48 -1.60 16.36
CA GLY A 220 -31.79 -2.42 17.53
C GLY A 220 -31.08 -1.97 18.80
N VAL A 221 -29.80 -1.60 18.72
CA VAL A 221 -29.03 -1.05 19.85
C VAL A 221 -29.55 0.33 20.25
N ALA A 222 -29.80 1.24 19.31
CA ALA A 222 -30.34 2.58 19.59
C ALA A 222 -31.78 2.52 20.15
N GLN A 223 -32.66 1.69 19.59
CA GLN A 223 -34.02 1.46 20.09
C GLN A 223 -34.00 0.83 21.49
N SER A 224 -33.05 -0.07 21.76
CA SER A 224 -32.83 -0.66 23.08
C SER A 224 -32.29 0.35 24.09
N ILE A 225 -31.37 1.26 23.70
CA ILE A 225 -30.87 2.36 24.54
C ILE A 225 -32.00 3.35 24.86
N ALA A 226 -32.87 3.65 23.89
CA ALA A 226 -34.04 4.51 24.05
C ALA A 226 -35.19 3.85 24.85
N GLY A 227 -35.14 2.53 25.07
CA GLY A 227 -36.09 1.79 25.88
C GLY A 227 -36.17 2.31 27.31
N GLY A 228 -37.40 2.63 27.74
CA GLY A 228 -37.69 3.41 28.96
C GLY A 228 -37.15 2.84 30.27
N ILE A 229 -37.01 3.75 31.24
CA ILE A 229 -36.39 3.64 32.59
C ILE A 229 -37.05 2.57 33.50
N GLY A 230 -37.97 1.73 33.01
CA GLY A 230 -38.76 0.77 33.81
C GLY A 230 -38.40 -0.72 33.68
N GLN A 231 -37.44 -1.12 32.83
CA GLN A 231 -37.05 -2.53 32.67
C GLN A 231 -35.53 -2.72 32.89
N SER A 232 -35.05 -2.46 34.10
CA SER A 232 -33.63 -2.18 34.37
C SER A 232 -32.68 -3.36 34.16
N LYS A 233 -33.10 -4.61 34.36
CA LYS A 233 -32.15 -5.74 34.36
C LYS A 233 -32.01 -6.48 33.04
N ASN A 234 -33.11 -7.07 32.56
CA ASN A 234 -33.07 -7.89 31.35
C ASN A 234 -32.73 -7.05 30.12
N ALA A 235 -33.20 -5.80 30.06
CA ALA A 235 -32.82 -4.88 28.99
C ALA A 235 -31.31 -4.57 29.03
N ASN A 236 -30.72 -4.36 30.22
CA ASN A 236 -29.29 -4.13 30.34
C ASN A 236 -28.45 -5.36 29.98
N ILE A 237 -28.90 -6.58 30.34
CA ILE A 237 -28.25 -7.81 29.87
C ILE A 237 -28.31 -7.90 28.34
N SER A 238 -29.47 -7.69 27.73
CA SER A 238 -29.62 -7.72 26.27
C SER A 238 -28.75 -6.67 25.57
N ARG A 239 -28.66 -5.46 26.12
CA ARG A 239 -27.77 -4.39 25.64
C ARG A 239 -26.32 -4.85 25.66
N LEU A 240 -25.85 -5.35 26.81
CA LEU A 240 -24.48 -5.81 26.98
C LEU A 240 -24.15 -6.99 26.06
N LYS A 241 -25.09 -7.93 25.85
CA LYS A 241 -24.90 -9.03 24.89
C LYS A 241 -24.80 -8.51 23.46
N SER A 242 -25.61 -7.51 23.10
CA SER A 242 -25.52 -6.86 21.79
C SER A 242 -24.15 -6.22 21.56
N LEU A 243 -23.65 -5.49 22.55
CA LEU A 243 -22.33 -4.86 22.49
C LEU A 243 -21.20 -5.92 22.45
N ASP A 244 -21.32 -7.04 23.15
CA ASP A 244 -20.32 -8.12 23.08
C ASP A 244 -20.31 -8.81 21.70
N ARG A 245 -21.49 -9.06 21.09
CA ARG A 245 -21.58 -9.57 19.70
C ARG A 245 -20.88 -8.63 18.74
N ASN A 246 -21.10 -7.32 18.89
CA ASN A 246 -20.46 -6.31 18.08
C ASN A 246 -18.93 -6.33 18.18
N ALA A 247 -18.42 -6.31 19.42
CA ALA A 247 -16.98 -6.36 19.66
C ALA A 247 -16.35 -7.64 19.06
N TRP A 248 -17.08 -8.76 19.10
CA TRP A 248 -16.67 -10.00 18.45
C TRP A 248 -16.55 -9.84 16.93
N PHE A 249 -17.53 -9.21 16.26
CA PHE A 249 -17.50 -8.98 14.82
C PHE A 249 -16.42 -7.98 14.38
N ASN A 250 -16.17 -6.91 15.14
CA ASN A 250 -15.07 -5.97 14.85
C ASN A 250 -13.71 -6.68 14.87
N ARG A 251 -13.51 -7.59 15.82
CA ARG A 251 -12.31 -8.43 15.86
C ARG A 251 -12.22 -9.33 14.64
N ARG A 252 -13.35 -9.93 14.24
CA ARG A 252 -13.39 -10.82 13.07
C ARG A 252 -13.14 -10.07 11.76
N GLU A 253 -13.69 -8.87 11.62
CA GLU A 253 -13.43 -7.97 10.49
C GLU A 253 -11.93 -7.65 10.38
N TYR A 254 -11.29 -7.31 11.50
CA TYR A 254 -9.84 -7.08 11.54
C TYR A 254 -9.03 -8.31 11.10
N GLU A 255 -9.43 -9.51 11.52
CA GLU A 255 -8.79 -10.76 11.10
C GLU A 255 -8.97 -11.00 9.59
N GLN A 256 -10.18 -10.78 9.05
CA GLN A 256 -10.45 -10.89 7.62
C GLN A 256 -9.66 -9.86 6.81
N LEU A 257 -9.59 -8.61 7.27
CA LEU A 257 -8.81 -7.56 6.61
C LEU A 257 -7.32 -7.91 6.57
N ASN A 258 -6.74 -8.37 7.68
CA ASN A 258 -5.34 -8.76 7.70
C ASN A 258 -5.06 -9.94 6.75
N LYS A 259 -5.99 -10.90 6.66
CA LYS A 259 -5.89 -12.00 5.71
C LYS A 259 -5.98 -11.51 4.27
N HIS A 260 -6.90 -10.60 3.96
CA HIS A 260 -7.06 -10.00 2.63
C HIS A 260 -5.78 -9.26 2.20
N LEU A 261 -5.25 -8.41 3.08
CA LEU A 261 -4.02 -7.66 2.80
C LEU A 261 -2.77 -8.55 2.79
N GLY A 262 -2.73 -9.62 3.58
CA GLY A 262 -1.66 -10.62 3.57
C GLY A 262 -1.61 -11.42 2.26
N GLN A 263 -2.74 -11.50 1.52
CA GLN A 263 -2.81 -12.09 0.18
C GLN A 263 -2.38 -11.12 -0.94
N GLY A 264 -1.94 -9.89 -0.59
CA GLY A 264 -1.57 -8.87 -1.57
C GLY A 264 -2.77 -8.26 -2.31
N LYS A 265 -3.99 -8.45 -1.82
CA LYS A 265 -5.20 -7.87 -2.43
C LYS A 265 -5.31 -6.38 -2.12
N ASN A 266 -6.00 -5.66 -3.01
CA ASN A 266 -6.21 -4.23 -2.88
C ASN A 266 -7.10 -3.91 -1.64
N PRO A 267 -6.67 -3.01 -0.74
CA PRO A 267 -7.48 -2.57 0.39
C PRO A 267 -8.86 -2.03 0.00
N ASP A 268 -8.97 -1.33 -1.15
CA ASP A 268 -10.24 -0.74 -1.60
C ASP A 268 -11.29 -1.81 -1.99
N ASP A 269 -10.85 -3.05 -2.26
CA ASP A 269 -11.73 -4.17 -2.62
C ASP A 269 -12.12 -5.00 -1.38
N PHE A 270 -11.72 -4.58 -0.18
CA PHE A 270 -12.09 -5.28 1.04
C PHE A 270 -13.56 -5.03 1.39
N ALA A 271 -14.29 -6.13 1.59
CA ALA A 271 -15.61 -6.12 2.18
C ALA A 271 -15.68 -7.22 3.25
N PHE A 272 -16.30 -6.91 4.38
CA PHE A 272 -16.49 -7.88 5.44
C PHE A 272 -17.40 -9.03 4.96
N ASN A 273 -16.92 -10.26 5.08
CA ASN A 273 -17.60 -11.44 4.56
C ASN A 273 -18.41 -12.14 5.67
N PHE A 274 -19.70 -11.82 5.76
CA PHE A 274 -20.65 -12.50 6.65
C PHE A 274 -20.94 -13.96 6.26
N ASN A 275 -20.57 -14.39 5.06
CA ASN A 275 -20.71 -15.78 4.62
C ASN A 275 -19.49 -16.65 4.98
N GLU A 276 -18.53 -16.11 5.74
CA GLU A 276 -17.40 -16.91 6.21
C GLU A 276 -17.89 -18.04 7.13
N GLY A 277 -17.50 -19.28 6.80
CA GLY A 277 -17.86 -20.46 7.58
C GLY A 277 -17.00 -20.65 8.83
N VAL A 278 -17.64 -20.86 9.97
CA VAL A 278 -17.04 -21.25 11.24
C VAL A 278 -17.36 -22.71 11.52
N ARG A 279 -16.32 -23.53 11.67
CA ARG A 279 -16.46 -24.96 11.94
C ARG A 279 -16.71 -25.19 13.43
N THR A 280 -17.75 -25.97 13.73
CA THR A 280 -18.14 -26.41 15.08
C THR A 280 -18.30 -27.93 15.10
N LYS A 281 -18.59 -28.53 16.26
CA LYS A 281 -18.89 -29.97 16.35
C LYS A 281 -20.18 -30.36 15.62
N ARG A 282 -21.15 -29.45 15.54
CA ARG A 282 -22.46 -29.69 14.88
C ARG A 282 -22.49 -29.36 13.40
N GLY A 283 -21.41 -28.80 12.86
CA GLY A 283 -21.31 -28.45 11.44
C GLY A 283 -20.56 -27.14 11.19
N THR A 284 -20.63 -26.66 9.96
CA THR A 284 -20.10 -25.34 9.58
C THR A 284 -21.26 -24.36 9.46
N TYR A 285 -21.18 -23.25 10.18
CA TYR A 285 -22.18 -22.19 10.18
C TYR A 285 -21.57 -20.90 9.68
N SER A 286 -22.30 -20.10 8.91
CA SER A 286 -21.82 -18.79 8.49
C SER A 286 -21.80 -17.82 9.66
N LEU A 287 -21.03 -16.73 9.54
CA LEU A 287 -21.05 -15.63 10.50
C LEU A 287 -22.45 -15.01 10.63
N MET A 288 -23.22 -14.97 9.53
CA MET A 288 -24.62 -14.56 9.54
C MET A 288 -25.48 -15.48 10.40
N ASP A 289 -25.38 -16.80 10.22
CA ASP A 289 -26.16 -17.77 11.01
C ASP A 289 -25.88 -17.64 12.51
N LEU A 290 -24.60 -17.41 12.86
CA LEU A 290 -24.20 -17.18 14.25
C LEU A 290 -24.82 -15.89 14.81
N GLN A 291 -24.82 -14.80 14.05
CA GLN A 291 -25.43 -13.53 14.44
C GLN A 291 -26.94 -13.66 14.60
N ASP A 292 -27.63 -14.24 13.61
CA ASP A 292 -29.09 -14.40 13.62
C ASP A 292 -29.55 -15.25 14.81
N THR A 293 -28.85 -16.36 15.07
CA THR A 293 -29.11 -17.21 16.24
C THR A 293 -28.87 -16.42 17.54
N ALA A 294 -27.77 -15.68 17.62
CA ALA A 294 -27.43 -14.91 18.82
C ALA A 294 -28.41 -13.76 19.09
N VAL A 295 -28.97 -13.16 18.05
CA VAL A 295 -30.03 -12.14 18.16
C VAL A 295 -31.35 -12.79 18.59
N ALA A 296 -31.78 -13.85 17.90
CA ALA A 296 -33.04 -14.54 18.18
C ALA A 296 -33.12 -15.08 19.61
N GLU A 297 -32.02 -15.67 20.10
CA GLU A 297 -31.95 -16.29 21.42
C GLU A 297 -31.42 -15.35 22.51
N ASN A 298 -31.15 -14.08 22.18
CA ASN A 298 -30.51 -13.12 23.07
C ASN A 298 -29.24 -13.69 23.74
N MET A 299 -28.33 -14.21 22.92
CA MET A 299 -27.06 -14.82 23.32
C MET A 299 -25.87 -14.01 22.82
N THR A 300 -24.69 -14.19 23.40
CA THR A 300 -23.43 -13.74 22.78
C THR A 300 -22.98 -14.74 21.70
N ILE A 301 -22.06 -14.34 20.81
CA ILE A 301 -21.52 -15.28 19.81
C ILE A 301 -20.78 -16.43 20.49
N ASP A 302 -20.06 -16.16 21.58
CA ASP A 302 -19.38 -17.20 22.36
C ASP A 302 -20.36 -18.19 23.00
N GLU A 303 -21.52 -17.73 23.48
CA GLU A 303 -22.58 -18.59 24.00
C GLU A 303 -23.12 -19.51 22.89
N VAL A 304 -23.44 -18.97 21.71
CA VAL A 304 -23.88 -19.77 20.55
C VAL A 304 -22.82 -20.79 20.15
N LEU A 305 -21.56 -20.38 20.01
CA LEU A 305 -20.46 -21.28 19.67
C LEU A 305 -20.27 -22.37 20.73
N LYS A 306 -20.49 -22.07 22.01
CA LYS A 306 -20.42 -23.06 23.07
C LYS A 306 -21.53 -24.10 22.92
N GLU A 307 -22.78 -23.68 22.66
CA GLU A 307 -23.90 -24.60 22.42
C GLU A 307 -23.67 -25.49 21.18
N LEU A 308 -23.14 -24.92 20.09
CA LEU A 308 -22.80 -25.67 18.87
C LEU A 308 -21.61 -26.62 19.04
N ASN A 309 -20.79 -26.42 20.07
CA ASN A 309 -19.64 -27.27 20.40
C ASN A 309 -19.87 -28.20 21.61
N LYS A 310 -21.10 -28.26 22.13
CA LYS A 310 -21.56 -29.36 22.99
C LYS A 310 -21.81 -30.58 22.11
#